data_AF-A0A3N9U960-F1
#
_entry.id   AF-A0A3N9U960-F1
#
_cell.length_a   1.000
_cell.length_b   1.000
_cell.length_c   1.000
_cell.angle_alpha   90.00
_cell.angle_beta   90.00
_cell.angle_gamma   90.00
#
_symmetry.space_group_name_H-M   'P 1'
#
loop_
_entity.id
_entity.type
_entity.pdbx_description
1 polymer ?
#
loop_
_entity_poly.entity_id
_entity_poly.type
_entity_poly.pdbx_seq_one_letter_code
_entity_poly.pdbx_strand_id
1 'polypeptide(L)'
;MSMIQAQRMAQNVANLLVERQTWRVHSVFTNGFNLENEAERIFIGTTKNGQLPFAVQITTCDVTKLIAMIQANQTFQYEGGILIHQQSELQITLTGATQYTSKREKTAIQPNPSFLTHTLQSEKQTGLGFSIREWLTQPETANLAKAISSTDSAFIEQTLRYFIGRGSGLTPSGDDILLGILLVGQESTIFKEALATLIQTELLTTDISQTYLKYALQEQFSDTLLALYEAFQTGAETGEIIERIYQNGHTSGIDTIAGVALAIKEEFSMGKRVVIALGGNAILQPNQEATFENQLKNVEDSCAKIAEITEAGHKVIVTHGNGPQVGNILRQNEEAKAYVPALPIDACSAESQGFIGYMMEQSLKNELARKKLPTNVITLLTQTEVSASDPAFQSPTKPIGVFYTREEAVELSAEKGWEMAEDAGRGYRRVVPSPQPQKIHGVEAIKQLVATDTVVISTGGGGIPVVQNEEGDLKGVEAVIDKDRSALRLSEQVEADVFMILTDVTNVYLHFGEPNQQKLEGVPVKEAKEYMKEGHFADGSMGPKMEAAIAFAESGKEAIICSLDAAVEALAGRAGTRILPEKSTVNA
;
A
#
# COMPACT_ATOMS: atom_id res chain seq x y z
N MET A 1 46.34 39.07 10.00
CA MET A 1 45.25 38.26 10.59
C MET A 1 43.97 38.35 9.76
N SER A 2 43.70 37.34 8.94
CA SER A 2 42.35 37.12 8.40
C SER A 2 41.55 36.30 9.41
N MET A 3 40.75 37.00 10.22
CA MET A 3 39.88 36.40 11.21
C MET A 3 38.54 36.07 10.55
N ILE A 4 38.15 34.80 10.58
CA ILE A 4 36.91 34.30 9.96
C ILE A 4 35.95 33.91 11.08
N GLN A 5 34.71 34.38 10.99
CA GLN A 5 33.69 34.11 11.99
C GLN A 5 32.77 32.98 11.51
N ALA A 6 32.64 31.92 12.31
CA ALA A 6 31.62 30.91 12.10
C ALA A 6 30.22 31.49 12.31
N GLN A 7 29.32 31.23 11.37
CA GLN A 7 27.93 31.66 11.43
C GLN A 7 27.09 30.67 12.24
N ARG A 8 27.24 29.38 11.92
CA ARG A 8 26.50 28.30 12.56
C ARG A 8 27.40 27.08 12.79
N MET A 9 27.07 26.27 13.78
CA MET A 9 27.82 25.05 14.10
C MET A 9 26.86 23.96 14.55
N ALA A 10 27.09 22.73 14.10
CA ALA A 10 26.31 21.59 14.57
C ALA A 10 26.62 21.34 16.06
N GLN A 11 25.59 21.04 16.85
CA GLN A 11 25.75 20.77 18.29
C GLN A 11 26.77 19.65 18.57
N ASN A 12 26.89 18.66 17.70
CA ASN A 12 27.88 17.58 17.89
C ASN A 12 29.30 18.09 17.80
N VAL A 13 29.59 19.03 16.89
CA VAL A 13 30.95 19.58 16.72
C VAL A 13 31.44 20.24 18.00
N ALA A 14 30.55 20.91 18.73
CA ALA A 14 30.89 21.50 20.02
C ALA A 14 31.45 20.47 21.02
N ASN A 15 30.98 19.22 20.96
CA ASN A 15 31.42 18.13 21.83
C ASN A 15 32.73 17.46 21.35
N LEU A 16 33.09 17.63 20.07
CA LEU A 16 34.30 17.02 19.51
C LEU A 16 35.55 17.88 19.74
N LEU A 17 35.39 19.19 19.89
CA LEU A 17 36.48 20.15 20.00
C LEU A 17 37.04 20.21 21.42
N VAL A 18 38.20 19.58 21.63
CA VAL A 18 38.90 19.56 22.92
C VAL A 18 40.07 20.55 22.91
N GLU A 19 40.27 21.25 24.02
CA GLU A 19 41.32 22.28 24.16
C GLU A 19 42.72 21.73 23.82
N ARG A 20 43.48 22.46 23.01
CA ARG A 20 44.81 22.11 22.47
C ARG A 20 44.82 20.88 21.54
N GLN A 21 43.68 20.36 21.14
CA GLN A 21 43.62 19.28 20.16
C GLN A 21 44.05 19.77 18.78
N THR A 22 44.86 18.96 18.11
CA THR A 22 45.31 19.22 16.73
C THR A 22 44.38 18.52 15.74
N TRP A 23 44.01 19.24 14.70
CA TRP A 23 43.15 18.81 13.61
C TRP A 23 43.90 18.95 12.29
N ARG A 24 44.00 17.88 11.51
CA ARG A 24 44.65 17.87 10.21
C ARG A 24 43.66 18.18 9.11
N VAL A 25 44.06 19.00 8.12
CA VAL A 25 43.30 19.18 6.88
C VAL A 25 43.34 17.88 6.09
N HIS A 26 42.22 17.17 6.07
CA HIS A 26 42.06 15.88 5.39
C HIS A 26 41.90 16.08 3.87
N SER A 27 40.89 16.86 3.49
CA SER A 27 40.51 17.09 2.09
C SER A 27 39.98 18.51 1.91
N VAL A 28 40.21 19.08 0.73
CA VAL A 28 39.79 20.45 0.37
C VAL A 28 38.91 20.39 -0.88
N PHE A 29 37.76 21.05 -0.83
CA PHE A 29 36.76 21.11 -1.89
C PHE A 29 36.43 22.57 -2.24
N THR A 30 35.67 22.76 -3.31
CA THR A 30 35.21 24.10 -3.71
C THR A 30 34.28 24.77 -2.68
N ASN A 31 33.59 23.98 -1.86
CA ASN A 31 32.56 24.45 -0.92
C ASN A 31 32.96 24.34 0.55
N GLY A 32 34.19 23.91 0.84
CA GLY A 32 34.71 23.73 2.20
C GLY A 32 35.86 22.75 2.25
N PHE A 33 36.26 22.34 3.45
CA PHE A 33 37.33 21.37 3.69
C PHE A 33 37.00 20.52 4.93
N ASN A 34 37.52 19.32 4.96
CA ASN A 34 37.42 18.44 6.13
C ASN A 34 38.65 18.61 7.02
N LEU A 35 38.41 18.72 8.32
CA LEU A 35 39.41 18.57 9.36
C LEU A 35 39.19 17.23 10.06
N GLU A 36 40.26 16.56 10.44
CA GLU A 36 40.19 15.30 11.17
C GLU A 36 41.22 15.20 12.29
N ASN A 37 40.92 14.38 13.29
CA ASN A 37 41.86 13.89 14.28
C ASN A 37 41.89 12.34 14.23
N GLU A 38 42.46 11.68 15.24
CA GLU A 38 42.56 10.20 15.26
C GLU A 38 41.21 9.46 15.29
N ALA A 39 40.12 10.12 15.71
CA ALA A 39 38.82 9.48 15.93
C ALA A 39 37.64 10.16 15.21
N GLU A 40 37.76 11.44 14.89
CA GLU A 40 36.64 12.31 14.53
C GLU A 40 36.96 13.23 13.36
N ARG A 41 35.91 13.64 12.65
CA ARG A 41 35.98 14.53 11.50
C ARG A 41 34.95 15.63 11.59
N ILE A 42 35.35 16.84 11.20
CA ILE A 42 34.46 17.99 11.06
C ILE A 42 34.62 18.63 9.69
N PHE A 43 33.53 19.15 9.14
CA PHE A 43 33.53 19.86 7.87
C PHE A 43 33.45 21.37 8.12
N ILE A 44 34.32 22.15 7.51
CA ILE A 44 34.26 23.61 7.56
C ILE A 44 33.92 24.12 6.15
N GLY A 45 32.76 24.75 5.99
CA GLY A 45 32.31 25.13 4.66
C GLY A 45 30.99 25.88 4.60
N THR A 46 30.42 25.91 3.39
CA THR A 46 29.12 26.51 3.09
C THR A 46 27.96 25.55 3.39
N THR A 47 26.72 26.03 3.24
CA THR A 47 25.49 25.23 3.34
C THR A 47 25.10 24.54 2.04
N LYS A 48 26.00 24.44 1.04
CA LYS A 48 25.68 23.87 -0.28
C LYS A 48 25.08 22.46 -0.19
N ASN A 49 25.56 21.64 0.75
CA ASN A 49 25.10 20.27 0.96
C ASN A 49 24.16 20.16 2.18
N GLY A 50 23.50 21.27 2.55
CA GLY A 50 22.72 21.38 3.78
C GLY A 50 23.58 21.59 5.04
N GLN A 51 22.90 21.60 6.18
CA GLN A 51 23.49 21.65 7.51
C GLN A 51 23.83 20.24 8.00
N LEU A 52 25.09 19.84 7.81
CA LEU A 52 25.58 18.51 8.19
C LEU A 52 25.75 18.35 9.71
N PRO A 53 25.63 17.12 10.26
CA PRO A 53 25.77 16.85 11.70
C PRO A 53 27.16 17.10 12.28
N PHE A 54 28.17 17.27 11.43
CA PHE A 54 29.57 17.49 11.79
C PHE A 54 30.15 18.77 11.16
N ALA A 55 29.30 19.76 10.84
CA ALA A 55 29.75 20.97 10.13
C ALA A 55 29.85 22.24 11.00
N VAL A 56 30.83 23.07 10.63
CA VAL A 56 30.96 24.48 10.96
C VAL A 56 30.70 25.28 9.69
N GLN A 57 29.73 26.18 9.75
CA GLN A 57 29.28 26.98 8.61
C GLN A 57 29.90 28.36 8.62
N ILE A 58 30.53 28.71 7.51
CA ILE A 58 31.13 30.02 7.23
C ILE A 58 30.61 30.56 5.91
N THR A 59 30.84 31.86 5.65
CA THR A 59 30.34 32.49 4.41
C THR A 59 31.03 31.92 3.18
N THR A 60 30.35 31.91 2.02
CA THR A 60 30.94 31.50 0.74
C THR A 60 32.19 32.33 0.38
N CYS A 61 32.20 33.61 0.75
CA CYS A 61 33.36 34.48 0.58
C CYS A 61 34.56 34.00 1.40
N ASP A 62 34.33 33.62 2.66
CA ASP A 62 35.37 33.14 3.56
C ASP A 62 35.88 31.75 3.18
N VAL A 63 34.98 30.84 2.74
CA VAL A 63 35.40 29.55 2.15
C VAL A 63 36.35 29.78 0.98
N THR A 64 35.99 30.64 0.04
CA THR A 64 36.80 30.90 -1.17
C THR A 64 38.20 31.41 -0.82
N LYS A 65 38.30 32.26 0.22
CA LYS A 65 39.60 32.72 0.74
C LYS A 65 40.37 31.58 1.42
N LEU A 66 39.72 30.80 2.27
CA LEU A 66 40.34 29.71 3.02
C LEU A 66 40.92 28.64 2.10
N ILE A 67 40.14 28.14 1.15
CA ILE A 67 40.56 27.07 0.26
C ILE A 67 41.76 27.47 -0.62
N ALA A 68 41.96 28.77 -0.85
CA ALA A 68 43.14 29.28 -1.57
C ALA A 68 44.41 29.32 -0.71
N MET A 69 44.27 29.25 0.61
CA MET A 69 45.36 29.42 1.58
C MET A 69 45.70 28.14 2.35
N ILE A 70 44.83 27.13 2.33
CA ILE A 70 45.02 25.84 3.00
C ILE A 70 45.36 24.74 2.00
N GLN A 71 46.11 23.75 2.48
CA GLN A 71 46.47 22.54 1.74
C GLN A 71 46.26 21.31 2.62
N ALA A 72 46.08 20.15 1.99
CA ALA A 72 46.01 18.88 2.71
C ALA A 72 47.26 18.66 3.59
N ASN A 73 47.07 17.98 4.72
CA ASN A 73 48.07 17.72 5.75
C ASN A 73 48.52 18.91 6.62
N GLN A 74 48.07 20.13 6.33
CA GLN A 74 48.26 21.25 7.25
C GLN A 74 47.41 21.08 8.52
N THR A 75 47.72 21.83 9.57
CA THR A 75 47.12 21.59 10.89
C THR A 75 46.48 22.84 11.48
N PHE A 76 45.36 22.64 12.14
CA PHE A 76 44.70 23.60 13.01
C PHE A 76 44.81 23.12 14.45
N GLN A 77 44.98 24.04 15.38
CA GLN A 77 44.88 23.76 16.81
C GLN A 77 43.67 24.49 17.36
N TYR A 78 42.86 23.79 18.16
CA TYR A 78 41.71 24.39 18.83
C TYR A 78 42.12 24.98 20.17
N GLU A 79 41.93 26.30 20.35
CA GLU A 79 42.19 27.00 21.61
C GLU A 79 41.12 28.07 21.86
N GLY A 80 40.47 28.05 23.03
CA GLY A 80 39.57 29.10 23.48
C GLY A 80 38.38 29.42 22.55
N GLY A 81 37.87 28.41 21.82
CA GLY A 81 36.79 28.62 20.84
C GLY A 81 37.27 29.08 19.46
N ILE A 82 38.56 28.98 19.16
CA ILE A 82 39.17 29.38 17.89
C ILE A 82 39.96 28.21 17.31
N LEU A 83 39.79 27.93 16.02
CA LEU A 83 40.68 27.06 15.25
C LEU A 83 41.81 27.91 14.64
N ILE A 84 43.03 27.67 15.09
CA ILE A 84 44.22 28.44 14.73
C ILE A 84 45.08 27.61 13.77
N HIS A 85 45.27 28.08 12.55
CA HIS A 85 46.11 27.42 11.56
C HIS A 85 47.59 27.51 11.98
N GLN A 86 48.29 26.39 12.04
CA GLN A 86 49.65 26.32 12.59
C GLN A 86 50.72 26.85 11.63
N GLN A 87 50.40 26.96 10.34
CA GLN A 87 51.33 27.38 9.29
C GLN A 87 51.04 28.79 8.76
N SER A 88 50.11 29.55 9.36
CA SER A 88 49.77 30.92 8.92
C SER A 88 49.07 31.74 10.02
N GLU A 89 48.72 33.00 9.75
CA GLU A 89 47.88 33.82 10.64
C GLU A 89 46.36 33.61 10.48
N LEU A 90 45.92 32.52 9.83
CA LEU A 90 44.50 32.18 9.66
C LEU A 90 43.88 31.70 10.97
N GLN A 91 42.72 32.25 11.31
CA GLN A 91 41.95 31.87 12.47
C GLN A 91 40.46 31.79 12.14
N ILE A 92 39.80 30.76 12.67
CA ILE A 92 38.35 30.56 12.53
C ILE A 92 37.74 30.61 13.94
N THR A 93 37.06 31.70 14.24
CA THR A 93 36.38 31.91 15.52
C THR A 93 35.04 31.17 15.52
N LEU A 94 34.90 30.23 16.45
CA LEU A 94 33.68 29.43 16.64
C LEU A 94 32.77 30.01 17.72
N THR A 95 33.35 30.75 18.67
CA THR A 95 32.61 31.46 19.71
C THR A 95 31.58 32.42 19.09
N GLY A 96 30.33 32.34 19.55
CA GLY A 96 29.22 33.14 19.04
C GLY A 96 28.51 32.54 17.81
N ALA A 97 28.97 31.42 17.27
CA ALA A 97 28.23 30.71 16.21
C ALA A 97 26.91 30.15 16.74
N THR A 98 25.84 30.31 15.96
CA THR A 98 24.52 29.78 16.31
C THR A 98 24.50 28.26 16.20
N GLN A 99 24.13 27.57 17.27
CA GLN A 99 24.04 26.11 17.27
C GLN A 99 22.81 25.62 16.50
N TYR A 100 22.92 24.49 15.80
CA TYR A 100 21.78 23.78 15.21
C TYR A 100 21.83 22.29 15.54
N THR A 101 20.65 21.67 15.60
CA THR A 101 20.51 20.22 15.77
C THR A 101 20.44 19.55 14.40
N SER A 102 21.00 18.36 14.32
CA SER A 102 20.88 17.45 13.18
C SER A 102 20.18 16.15 13.57
N LYS A 103 19.62 16.09 14.79
CA LYS A 103 18.99 14.88 15.33
C LYS A 103 17.58 14.71 14.77
N ARG A 104 17.29 13.52 14.24
CA ARG A 104 15.95 13.08 13.84
C ARG A 104 15.10 12.85 15.07
N GLU A 105 13.90 13.44 15.10
CA GLU A 105 12.87 13.12 16.07
C GLU A 105 12.06 11.92 15.57
N LYS A 106 12.38 10.72 16.03
CA LYS A 106 11.76 9.49 15.53
C LYS A 106 10.29 9.41 15.95
N THR A 107 9.38 9.60 15.00
CA THR A 107 7.94 9.36 15.14
C THR A 107 7.45 8.46 14.01
N ALA A 108 6.18 8.03 14.08
CA ALA A 108 5.54 7.40 12.94
C ALA A 108 5.55 8.36 11.73
N ILE A 109 5.81 7.81 10.55
CA ILE A 109 5.75 8.51 9.27
C ILE A 109 4.48 8.08 8.52
N GLN A 110 3.97 8.98 7.67
CA GLN A 110 2.88 8.76 6.72
C GLN A 110 3.28 9.39 5.38
N PRO A 111 4.20 8.75 4.63
CA PRO A 111 4.68 9.32 3.38
C PRO A 111 3.53 9.56 2.40
N ASN A 112 3.53 10.72 1.74
CA ASN A 112 2.52 11.04 0.72
C ASN A 112 2.69 10.08 -0.48
N PRO A 113 1.62 9.41 -0.98
CA PRO A 113 1.70 8.50 -2.14
C PRO A 113 2.37 9.14 -3.38
N SER A 114 2.26 10.46 -3.54
CA SER A 114 2.92 11.19 -4.62
C SER A 114 4.45 11.04 -4.61
N PHE A 115 5.07 10.76 -3.45
CA PHE A 115 6.50 10.53 -3.32
C PHE A 115 6.99 9.40 -4.24
N LEU A 116 6.38 8.22 -4.16
CA LEU A 116 6.79 7.09 -5.00
C LEU A 116 6.45 7.34 -6.45
N THR A 117 5.27 7.89 -6.75
CA THR A 117 4.89 8.21 -8.13
C THR A 117 5.90 9.15 -8.78
N HIS A 118 6.25 10.24 -8.10
CA HIS A 118 7.24 11.21 -8.56
C HIS A 118 8.63 10.57 -8.73
N THR A 119 9.06 9.80 -7.73
CA THR A 119 10.39 9.17 -7.72
C THR A 119 10.53 8.08 -8.79
N LEU A 120 9.50 7.27 -9.02
CA LEU A 120 9.49 6.18 -10.00
C LEU A 120 9.29 6.65 -11.44
N GLN A 121 8.71 7.84 -11.64
CA GLN A 121 8.58 8.49 -12.95
C GLN A 121 9.86 9.22 -13.38
N SER A 122 10.76 9.50 -12.44
CA SER A 122 12.03 10.14 -12.72
C SER A 122 12.93 9.22 -13.57
N GLU A 123 13.39 9.71 -14.72
CA GLU A 123 14.38 9.02 -15.58
C GLU A 123 15.83 9.23 -15.10
N LYS A 124 16.02 9.91 -13.96
CA LYS A 124 17.34 10.15 -13.37
C LYS A 124 18.00 8.82 -12.98
N GLN A 125 19.30 8.73 -13.22
CA GLN A 125 20.10 7.52 -13.00
C GLN A 125 20.81 7.58 -11.65
N THR A 126 20.74 6.48 -10.91
CA THR A 126 21.60 6.19 -9.75
C THR A 126 23.07 6.09 -10.19
N GLY A 127 24.01 6.24 -9.27
CA GLY A 127 25.43 6.01 -9.56
C GLY A 127 25.78 4.53 -9.82
N LEU A 128 24.81 3.62 -9.70
CA LEU A 128 24.90 2.22 -10.11
C LEU A 128 24.46 1.98 -11.57
N GLY A 129 24.03 3.03 -12.29
CA GLY A 129 23.68 2.94 -13.72
C GLY A 129 22.26 2.47 -14.02
N PHE A 130 21.35 2.60 -13.04
CA PHE A 130 19.93 2.27 -13.18
C PHE A 130 19.07 3.47 -12.81
N SER A 131 17.91 3.65 -13.45
CA SER A 131 16.87 4.50 -12.88
C SER A 131 16.40 3.93 -11.53
N ILE A 132 15.79 4.74 -10.66
CA ILE A 132 15.30 4.24 -9.36
C ILE A 132 14.30 3.10 -9.58
N ARG A 133 13.43 3.20 -10.59
CA ARG A 133 12.47 2.15 -10.95
C ARG A 133 13.18 0.83 -11.33
N GLU A 134 14.18 0.88 -12.19
CA GLU A 134 14.94 -0.31 -12.61
C GLU A 134 15.75 -0.88 -11.44
N TRP A 135 16.36 -0.01 -10.64
CA TRP A 135 17.15 -0.41 -9.48
C TRP A 135 16.31 -1.18 -8.45
N LEU A 136 15.08 -0.74 -8.19
CA LEU A 136 14.12 -1.41 -7.29
C LEU A 136 13.66 -2.79 -7.77
N THR A 137 14.01 -3.19 -8.98
CA THR A 137 13.72 -4.51 -9.55
C THR A 137 14.96 -5.42 -9.63
N GLN A 138 16.15 -4.92 -9.28
CA GLN A 138 17.37 -5.72 -9.33
C GLN A 138 17.39 -6.81 -8.25
N PRO A 139 17.97 -7.99 -8.52
CA PRO A 139 18.07 -9.08 -7.55
C PRO A 139 18.75 -8.67 -6.23
N GLU A 140 19.81 -7.87 -6.30
CA GLU A 140 20.54 -7.42 -5.13
C GLU A 140 19.77 -6.41 -4.29
N THR A 141 18.91 -5.60 -4.94
CA THR A 141 17.97 -4.72 -4.25
C THR A 141 16.90 -5.52 -3.51
N ALA A 142 16.43 -6.64 -4.08
CA ALA A 142 15.52 -7.54 -3.39
C ALA A 142 16.17 -8.21 -2.16
N ASN A 143 17.47 -8.51 -2.21
CA ASN A 143 18.21 -8.99 -1.05
C ASN A 143 18.36 -7.91 0.02
N LEU A 144 18.64 -6.67 -0.38
CA LEU A 144 18.70 -5.53 0.55
C LEU A 144 17.35 -5.29 1.23
N ALA A 145 16.24 -5.30 0.49
CA ALA A 145 14.90 -5.21 1.07
C ALA A 145 14.66 -6.26 2.16
N LYS A 146 14.97 -7.52 1.86
CA LYS A 146 14.86 -8.62 2.84
C LYS A 146 15.78 -8.42 4.04
N ALA A 147 17.00 -7.90 3.83
CA ALA A 147 17.98 -7.72 4.89
C ALA A 147 17.53 -6.66 5.92
N ILE A 148 16.82 -5.60 5.48
CA ILE A 148 16.32 -4.53 6.35
C ILE A 148 15.48 -5.09 7.50
N SER A 149 14.61 -6.08 7.23
CA SER A 149 13.70 -6.68 8.21
C SER A 149 14.12 -8.08 8.69
N SER A 150 15.25 -8.61 8.19
CA SER A 150 15.74 -9.95 8.54
C SER A 150 16.24 -10.04 9.98
N THR A 151 16.23 -11.27 10.51
CA THR A 151 16.91 -11.67 11.76
C THR A 151 18.13 -12.56 11.51
N ASP A 152 18.41 -12.91 10.25
CA ASP A 152 19.59 -13.70 9.86
C ASP A 152 20.82 -12.79 9.73
N SER A 153 21.65 -12.79 10.78
CA SER A 153 22.87 -11.99 10.84
C SER A 153 23.84 -12.27 9.69
N ALA A 154 23.99 -13.52 9.26
CA ALA A 154 24.92 -13.88 8.20
C ALA A 154 24.45 -13.34 6.84
N PHE A 155 23.15 -13.45 6.57
CA PHE A 155 22.54 -12.89 5.36
C PHE A 155 22.62 -11.36 5.33
N ILE A 156 22.34 -10.70 6.46
CA ILE A 156 22.47 -9.24 6.62
C ILE A 156 23.90 -8.81 6.31
N GLU A 157 24.87 -9.42 6.96
CA GLU A 157 26.29 -9.13 6.80
C GLU A 157 26.79 -9.31 5.37
N GLN A 158 26.38 -10.41 4.70
CA GLN A 158 26.71 -10.65 3.30
C GLN A 158 26.11 -9.57 2.39
N THR A 159 24.87 -9.17 2.66
CA THR A 159 24.16 -8.14 1.90
C THR A 159 24.78 -6.76 2.10
N LEU A 160 25.11 -6.40 3.33
CA LEU A 160 25.78 -5.14 3.66
C LEU A 160 27.15 -5.04 2.98
N ARG A 161 27.98 -6.10 3.01
CA ARG A 161 29.28 -6.12 2.32
C ARG A 161 29.17 -5.96 0.81
N TYR A 162 28.03 -6.30 0.21
CA TYR A 162 27.79 -6.01 -1.20
C TYR A 162 27.60 -4.51 -1.44
N PHE A 163 26.89 -3.79 -0.55
CA PHE A 163 26.53 -2.39 -0.77
C PHE A 163 27.58 -1.40 -0.24
N ILE A 164 28.20 -1.67 0.91
CA ILE A 164 29.14 -0.73 1.52
C ILE A 164 30.31 -0.46 0.56
N GLY A 165 30.55 0.83 0.28
CA GLY A 165 31.61 1.30 -0.61
C GLY A 165 31.37 1.06 -2.10
N ARG A 166 30.21 0.52 -2.49
CA ARG A 166 29.93 0.23 -3.90
C ARG A 166 29.50 1.50 -4.65
N GLY A 167 30.24 1.81 -5.72
CA GLY A 167 30.02 3.02 -6.52
C GLY A 167 31.25 3.91 -6.52
N SER A 168 31.23 4.95 -7.36
CA SER A 168 32.36 5.87 -7.51
C SER A 168 32.15 7.15 -6.71
N GLY A 169 33.24 7.74 -6.21
CA GLY A 169 33.24 9.05 -5.56
C GLY A 169 33.54 8.98 -4.07
N LEU A 170 33.36 10.13 -3.39
CA LEU A 170 33.63 10.27 -1.96
C LEU A 170 32.48 9.75 -1.09
N THR A 171 31.28 9.66 -1.65
CA THR A 171 30.11 8.99 -1.08
C THR A 171 29.65 7.97 -2.12
N PRO A 172 30.17 6.72 -2.06
CA PRO A 172 29.74 5.67 -2.97
C PRO A 172 28.22 5.45 -2.94
N SER A 173 27.62 5.16 -4.09
CA SER A 173 26.16 5.01 -4.24
C SER A 173 25.53 4.04 -3.25
N GLY A 174 26.19 2.91 -2.98
CA GLY A 174 25.71 1.93 -2.01
C GLY A 174 25.63 2.48 -0.60
N ASP A 175 26.52 3.40 -0.20
CA ASP A 175 26.45 4.03 1.11
C ASP A 175 25.38 5.12 1.16
N ASP A 176 25.22 5.89 0.08
CA ASP A 176 24.13 6.88 -0.04
C ASP A 176 22.76 6.17 0.02
N ILE A 177 22.63 5.00 -0.60
CA ILE A 177 21.44 4.13 -0.47
C ILE A 177 21.24 3.71 1.00
N LEU A 178 22.28 3.24 1.69
CA LEU A 178 22.20 2.87 3.11
C LEU A 178 21.84 4.07 4.01
N LEU A 179 22.36 5.25 3.70
CA LEU A 179 22.01 6.51 4.36
C LEU A 179 20.50 6.80 4.21
N GLY A 180 19.95 6.63 3.00
CA GLY A 180 18.52 6.76 2.74
C GLY A 180 17.66 5.77 3.52
N ILE A 181 18.11 4.52 3.66
CA ILE A 181 17.41 3.50 4.47
C ILE A 181 17.38 3.91 5.94
N LEU A 182 18.53 4.31 6.51
CA LEU A 182 18.63 4.76 7.90
C LEU A 182 17.76 5.99 8.18
N LEU A 183 17.60 6.89 7.20
CA LEU A 183 16.72 8.07 7.29
C LEU A 183 15.25 7.69 7.49
N VAL A 184 14.81 6.55 6.96
CA VAL A 184 13.44 6.04 7.16
C VAL A 184 13.34 5.37 8.53
N GLY A 185 14.33 4.57 8.92
CA GLY A 185 14.45 4.03 10.27
C GLY A 185 13.61 2.79 10.57
N GLN A 186 13.28 2.02 9.53
CA GLN A 186 12.49 0.77 9.54
C GLN A 186 13.35 -0.49 9.75
N GLU A 187 14.68 -0.36 9.64
CA GLU A 187 15.63 -1.46 9.75
C GLU A 187 15.69 -2.09 11.15
N SER A 188 15.96 -3.41 11.18
CA SER A 188 16.09 -4.17 12.43
C SER A 188 17.32 -3.74 13.24
N THR A 189 17.29 -3.99 14.55
CA THR A 189 18.44 -3.70 15.43
C THR A 189 19.69 -4.45 14.96
N ILE A 190 19.54 -5.70 14.52
CA ILE A 190 20.62 -6.54 14.00
C ILE A 190 21.24 -5.92 12.75
N PHE A 191 20.43 -5.34 11.86
CA PHE A 191 20.90 -4.61 10.69
C PHE A 191 21.78 -3.41 11.08
N LYS A 192 21.32 -2.58 12.05
CA LYS A 192 22.10 -1.43 12.53
C LYS A 192 23.43 -1.86 13.17
N GLU A 193 23.39 -2.89 14.02
CA GLU A 193 24.59 -3.40 14.71
C GLU A 193 25.61 -3.98 13.73
N ALA A 194 25.15 -4.74 12.73
CA ALA A 194 26.00 -5.26 11.67
C ALA A 194 26.63 -4.13 10.86
N LEU A 195 25.83 -3.15 10.42
CA LEU A 195 26.33 -1.99 9.68
C LEU A 195 27.37 -1.20 10.51
N ALA A 196 27.05 -0.91 11.77
CA ALA A 196 27.95 -0.20 12.69
C ALA A 196 29.29 -0.94 12.87
N THR A 197 29.23 -2.26 13.02
CA THR A 197 30.43 -3.09 13.16
C THR A 197 31.27 -3.06 11.89
N LEU A 198 30.66 -3.32 10.72
CA LEU A 198 31.36 -3.37 9.44
C LEU A 198 32.06 -2.06 9.10
N ILE A 199 31.37 -0.93 9.25
CA ILE A 199 31.99 0.37 8.95
C ILE A 199 33.10 0.71 9.94
N GLN A 200 33.13 0.14 11.15
CA GLN A 200 34.18 0.41 12.15
C GLN A 200 35.39 -0.52 12.00
N THR A 201 35.18 -1.79 11.64
CA THR A 201 36.22 -2.82 11.66
C THR A 201 36.82 -3.12 10.29
N GLU A 202 36.12 -2.82 9.20
CA GLU A 202 36.54 -3.11 7.84
C GLU A 202 36.69 -1.82 7.01
N LEU A 203 37.74 -1.74 6.19
CA LEU A 203 37.97 -0.63 5.25
C LEU A 203 37.18 -0.83 3.96
N LEU A 204 35.85 -0.87 4.06
CA LEU A 204 34.96 -1.16 2.94
C LEU A 204 34.58 0.07 2.12
N THR A 205 34.54 1.25 2.74
CA THR A 205 34.14 2.51 2.09
C THR A 205 35.16 3.63 2.34
N THR A 206 34.94 4.77 1.71
CA THR A 206 35.67 6.00 1.99
C THR A 206 35.44 6.42 3.43
N ASP A 207 36.46 7.02 4.00
CA ASP A 207 36.42 7.65 5.30
C ASP A 207 35.32 8.72 5.42
N ILE A 208 35.08 9.50 4.35
CA ILE A 208 34.01 10.51 4.30
C ILE A 208 32.65 9.84 4.44
N SER A 209 32.37 8.80 3.64
CA SER A 209 31.11 8.07 3.67
C SER A 209 30.88 7.35 5.00
N GLN A 210 31.93 6.76 5.56
CA GLN A 210 31.92 6.18 6.91
C GLN A 210 31.46 7.21 7.96
N THR A 211 31.86 8.49 7.82
CA THR A 211 31.42 9.57 8.72
C THR A 211 29.92 9.81 8.61
N TYR A 212 29.36 9.87 7.40
CA TYR A 212 27.91 10.02 7.18
C TYR A 212 27.12 8.86 7.79
N LEU A 213 27.53 7.62 7.54
CA LEU A 213 26.88 6.43 8.08
C LEU A 213 26.98 6.36 9.61
N LYS A 214 28.13 6.73 10.20
CA LYS A 214 28.30 6.83 11.67
C LYS A 214 27.27 7.77 12.29
N TYR A 215 27.05 8.95 11.70
CA TYR A 215 26.07 9.90 12.22
C TYR A 215 24.63 9.47 11.95
N ALA A 216 24.34 8.86 10.81
CA ALA A 216 23.01 8.32 10.50
C ALA A 216 22.59 7.22 11.49
N LEU A 217 23.52 6.34 11.87
CA LEU A 217 23.31 5.32 12.93
C LEU A 217 23.02 5.94 14.31
N GLN A 218 23.44 7.19 14.53
CA GLN A 218 23.16 7.97 15.74
C GLN A 218 21.92 8.85 15.58
N GLU A 219 21.09 8.60 14.56
CA GLU A 219 19.86 9.34 14.29
C GLU A 219 20.14 10.79 13.85
N GLN A 220 21.25 11.04 13.15
CA GLN A 220 21.65 12.38 12.75
C GLN A 220 21.86 12.53 11.25
N PHE A 221 21.20 13.53 10.67
CA PHE A 221 21.11 13.76 9.22
C PHE A 221 21.27 15.24 8.88
N SER A 222 21.44 15.54 7.59
CA SER A 222 21.40 16.93 7.13
C SER A 222 19.99 17.51 7.23
N ASP A 223 19.88 18.83 7.39
CA ASP A 223 18.59 19.55 7.39
C ASP A 223 17.73 19.25 6.15
N THR A 224 18.34 19.08 4.97
CA THR A 224 17.61 18.72 3.74
C THR A 224 16.95 17.35 3.85
N LEU A 225 17.62 16.37 4.47
CA LEU A 225 17.06 15.04 4.71
C LEU A 225 16.05 15.05 5.85
N LEU A 226 16.29 15.83 6.90
CA LEU A 226 15.32 16.03 7.99
C LEU A 226 14.03 16.67 7.47
N ALA A 227 14.11 17.65 6.56
CA ALA A 227 12.93 18.24 5.93
C ALA A 227 12.11 17.21 5.14
N LEU A 228 12.77 16.24 4.47
CA LEU A 228 12.07 15.14 3.81
C LEU A 228 11.37 14.23 4.84
N TYR A 229 12.06 13.89 5.93
CA TYR A 229 11.49 13.07 7.00
C TYR A 229 10.30 13.77 7.69
N GLU A 230 10.40 15.07 7.96
CA GLU A 230 9.31 15.89 8.51
C GLU A 230 8.09 15.96 7.57
N ALA A 231 8.33 16.07 6.26
CA ALA A 231 7.25 16.00 5.28
C ALA A 231 6.55 14.63 5.32
N PHE A 232 7.30 13.54 5.52
CA PHE A 232 6.68 12.23 5.74
C PHE A 232 5.92 12.14 7.05
N GLN A 233 6.34 12.78 8.13
CA GLN A 233 5.57 12.78 9.39
C GLN A 233 4.20 13.47 9.25
N THR A 234 4.09 14.42 8.33
CA THR A 234 2.90 15.28 8.16
C THR A 234 2.06 14.94 6.92
N GLY A 235 2.54 14.06 6.04
CA GLY A 235 1.92 13.76 4.74
C GLY A 235 2.04 14.91 3.73
N ALA A 236 2.96 15.86 3.95
CA ALA A 236 3.15 17.01 3.07
C ALA A 236 3.72 16.61 1.69
N GLU A 237 3.52 17.49 0.70
CA GLU A 237 4.12 17.32 -0.63
C GLU A 237 5.65 17.36 -0.58
N THR A 238 6.30 16.45 -1.29
CA THR A 238 7.75 16.24 -1.21
C THR A 238 8.52 16.69 -2.46
N GLY A 239 7.84 17.06 -3.54
CA GLY A 239 8.48 17.35 -4.84
C GLY A 239 9.61 18.40 -4.77
N GLU A 240 9.38 19.55 -4.13
CA GLU A 240 10.41 20.59 -3.98
C GLU A 240 11.57 20.17 -3.07
N ILE A 241 11.31 19.29 -2.10
CA ILE A 241 12.35 18.75 -1.22
C ILE A 241 13.23 17.77 -2.01
N ILE A 242 12.61 16.87 -2.78
CA ILE A 242 13.30 15.89 -3.62
C ILE A 242 14.18 16.59 -4.66
N GLU A 243 13.68 17.62 -5.36
CA GLU A 243 14.49 18.35 -6.34
C GLU A 243 15.70 19.06 -5.71
N ARG A 244 15.57 19.54 -4.47
CA ARG A 244 16.73 20.06 -3.71
C ARG A 244 17.71 18.94 -3.36
N ILE A 245 17.24 17.76 -2.97
CA ILE A 245 18.10 16.60 -2.69
C ILE A 245 18.83 16.15 -3.95
N TYR A 246 18.18 16.12 -5.12
CA TYR A 246 18.82 15.77 -6.40
C TYR A 246 19.95 16.72 -6.81
N GLN A 247 20.00 17.94 -6.28
CA GLN A 247 21.10 18.87 -6.52
C GLN A 247 22.33 18.59 -5.63
N ASN A 248 22.24 17.67 -4.67
CA ASN A 248 23.34 17.29 -3.79
C ASN A 248 24.26 16.26 -4.47
N GLY A 249 25.48 16.69 -4.77
CA GLY A 249 26.48 15.83 -5.43
C GLY A 249 26.11 15.49 -6.88
N HIS A 250 26.84 14.58 -7.50
CA HIS A 250 26.54 14.14 -8.87
C HIS A 250 25.34 13.18 -8.90
N THR A 251 25.41 12.09 -8.13
CA THR A 251 24.35 11.08 -8.02
C THR A 251 23.93 10.82 -6.57
N SER A 252 24.69 11.31 -5.58
CA SER A 252 24.48 11.03 -4.15
C SER A 252 23.06 11.33 -3.67
N GLY A 253 22.48 12.46 -4.09
CA GLY A 253 21.07 12.76 -3.80
C GLY A 253 20.09 11.75 -4.40
N ILE A 254 20.32 11.29 -5.63
CA ILE A 254 19.48 10.29 -6.31
C ILE A 254 19.60 8.94 -5.61
N ASP A 255 20.83 8.53 -5.27
CA ASP A 255 21.15 7.29 -4.56
C ASP A 255 20.52 7.27 -3.16
N THR A 256 20.55 8.40 -2.45
CA THR A 256 19.87 8.58 -1.16
C THR A 256 18.35 8.42 -1.30
N ILE A 257 17.74 9.06 -2.31
CA ILE A 257 16.30 8.91 -2.58
C ILE A 257 15.94 7.48 -3.00
N ALA A 258 16.82 6.77 -3.70
CA ALA A 258 16.62 5.36 -4.02
C ALA A 258 16.55 4.50 -2.74
N GLY A 259 17.45 4.73 -1.78
CA GLY A 259 17.41 4.09 -0.46
C GLY A 259 16.14 4.39 0.33
N VAL A 260 15.71 5.65 0.36
CA VAL A 260 14.44 6.07 0.96
C VAL A 260 13.25 5.34 0.29
N ALA A 261 13.22 5.32 -1.04
CA ALA A 261 12.19 4.64 -1.80
C ALA A 261 12.15 3.13 -1.52
N LEU A 262 13.30 2.46 -1.36
CA LEU A 262 13.34 1.05 -0.99
C LEU A 262 12.74 0.80 0.40
N ALA A 263 13.16 1.58 1.40
CA ALA A 263 12.72 1.39 2.78
C ALA A 263 11.23 1.75 2.97
N ILE A 264 10.70 2.70 2.20
CA ILE A 264 9.29 3.08 2.22
C ILE A 264 8.44 2.25 1.22
N LYS A 265 9.06 1.54 0.27
CA LYS A 265 8.34 0.62 -0.64
C LYS A 265 7.60 -0.45 0.14
N GLU A 266 8.05 -0.88 1.32
CA GLU A 266 7.26 -1.79 2.15
C GLU A 266 6.07 -1.09 2.84
N GLU A 267 6.20 0.17 3.26
CA GLU A 267 5.07 0.99 3.75
C GLU A 267 3.98 1.20 2.68
N PHE A 268 4.35 1.34 1.40
CA PHE A 268 3.40 1.45 0.29
C PHE A 268 3.05 0.11 -0.38
N SER A 269 3.90 -0.92 -0.28
CA SER A 269 3.60 -2.29 -0.75
C SER A 269 2.81 -3.10 0.29
N MET A 270 2.65 -2.58 1.50
CA MET A 270 1.49 -2.82 2.35
C MET A 270 0.25 -2.07 1.85
N GLY A 271 0.10 -1.95 0.53
CA GLY A 271 -1.19 -1.70 -0.06
C GLY A 271 -2.14 -2.77 0.47
N LYS A 272 -3.10 -2.34 1.30
CA LYS A 272 -4.08 -3.21 1.94
C LYS A 272 -4.60 -4.25 0.93
N ARG A 273 -4.72 -5.51 1.33
CA ARG A 273 -5.45 -6.51 0.56
C ARG A 273 -6.93 -6.17 0.65
N VAL A 274 -7.49 -5.64 -0.43
CA VAL A 274 -8.89 -5.21 -0.48
C VAL A 274 -9.70 -6.24 -1.26
N VAL A 275 -10.70 -6.81 -0.61
CA VAL A 275 -11.75 -7.57 -1.30
C VAL A 275 -12.91 -6.62 -1.58
N ILE A 276 -13.24 -6.47 -2.86
CA ILE A 276 -14.31 -5.59 -3.34
C ILE A 276 -15.51 -6.45 -3.75
N ALA A 277 -16.67 -6.20 -3.17
CA ALA A 277 -17.95 -6.80 -3.56
C ALA A 277 -18.75 -5.84 -4.44
N LEU A 278 -18.80 -6.12 -5.75
CA LEU A 278 -19.54 -5.31 -6.71
C LEU A 278 -21.05 -5.59 -6.69
N GLY A 279 -21.82 -4.50 -6.66
CA GLY A 279 -23.26 -4.43 -6.89
C GLY A 279 -23.72 -5.07 -8.21
N GLY A 280 -25.00 -5.49 -8.30
CA GLY A 280 -25.60 -5.84 -9.59
C GLY A 280 -25.65 -4.64 -10.56
N ASN A 281 -25.83 -3.45 -10.00
CA ASN A 281 -25.83 -2.17 -10.71
C ASN A 281 -24.49 -1.84 -11.39
N ALA A 282 -23.38 -2.44 -10.94
CA ALA A 282 -22.07 -2.31 -11.58
C ALA A 282 -22.01 -3.02 -12.94
N ILE A 283 -22.95 -3.93 -13.21
CA ILE A 283 -23.04 -4.69 -14.45
C ILE A 283 -24.29 -4.31 -15.22
N LEU A 284 -25.45 -4.21 -14.57
CA LEU A 284 -26.70 -3.81 -15.22
C LEU A 284 -27.51 -2.90 -14.31
N GLN A 285 -27.79 -1.69 -14.79
CA GLN A 285 -28.55 -0.70 -14.01
C GLN A 285 -30.06 -1.02 -14.00
N PRO A 286 -30.81 -0.55 -12.98
CA PRO A 286 -32.26 -0.69 -12.96
C PRO A 286 -32.93 -0.12 -14.22
N ASN A 287 -33.87 -0.86 -14.79
CA ASN A 287 -34.61 -0.52 -16.02
C ASN A 287 -33.77 -0.40 -17.31
N GLN A 288 -32.49 -0.76 -17.27
CA GLN A 288 -31.64 -0.82 -18.46
C GLN A 288 -31.91 -2.12 -19.22
N GLU A 289 -31.92 -2.04 -20.56
CA GLU A 289 -32.03 -3.23 -21.39
C GLU A 289 -30.80 -4.15 -21.19
N ALA A 290 -31.04 -5.43 -20.97
CA ALA A 290 -30.00 -6.41 -20.63
C ALA A 290 -29.17 -6.88 -21.85
N THR A 291 -28.75 -5.96 -22.71
CA THR A 291 -27.86 -6.25 -23.85
C THR A 291 -26.43 -6.50 -23.37
N PHE A 292 -25.60 -7.13 -24.22
CA PHE A 292 -24.18 -7.31 -23.94
C PHE A 292 -23.47 -5.95 -23.87
N GLU A 293 -23.76 -5.04 -24.79
CA GLU A 293 -23.12 -3.74 -24.93
C GLU A 293 -23.38 -2.85 -23.72
N ASN A 294 -24.62 -2.83 -23.22
CA ASN A 294 -24.96 -2.08 -22.01
C ASN A 294 -24.20 -2.61 -20.79
N GLN A 295 -24.11 -3.94 -20.66
CA GLN A 295 -23.41 -4.56 -19.55
C GLN A 295 -21.90 -4.34 -19.63
N LEU A 296 -21.31 -4.50 -20.81
CA LEU A 296 -19.90 -4.22 -21.04
C LEU A 296 -19.58 -2.77 -20.70
N LYS A 297 -20.42 -1.81 -21.12
CA LYS A 297 -20.19 -0.39 -20.85
C LYS A 297 -20.18 -0.08 -19.34
N ASN A 298 -21.14 -0.62 -18.59
CA ASN A 298 -21.17 -0.46 -17.12
C ASN A 298 -19.94 -1.11 -16.45
N VAL A 299 -19.51 -2.27 -16.96
CA VAL A 299 -18.33 -2.96 -16.47
C VAL A 299 -17.07 -2.15 -16.76
N GLU A 300 -16.93 -1.55 -17.95
CA GLU A 300 -15.81 -0.66 -18.28
C GLU A 300 -15.70 0.50 -17.29
N ASP A 301 -16.82 1.18 -17.02
CA ASP A 301 -16.86 2.29 -16.07
C ASP A 301 -16.50 1.83 -14.64
N SER A 302 -16.96 0.63 -14.26
CA SER A 302 -16.62 0.01 -12.98
C SER A 302 -15.13 -0.34 -12.87
N CYS A 303 -14.57 -0.91 -13.92
CA CYS A 303 -13.18 -1.32 -13.99
C CYS A 303 -12.22 -0.13 -14.02
N ALA A 304 -12.61 1.01 -14.60
CA ALA A 304 -11.82 2.24 -14.55
C ALA A 304 -11.58 2.69 -13.10
N LYS A 305 -12.61 2.60 -12.24
CA LYS A 305 -12.52 2.94 -10.81
C LYS A 305 -11.76 1.90 -10.00
N ILE A 306 -11.91 0.62 -10.30
CA ILE A 306 -11.08 -0.42 -9.68
C ILE A 306 -9.60 -0.23 -10.04
N ALA A 307 -9.29 0.18 -11.27
CA ALA A 307 -7.92 0.48 -11.68
C ALA A 307 -7.31 1.66 -10.91
N GLU A 308 -8.11 2.65 -10.49
CA GLU A 308 -7.65 3.74 -9.60
C GLU A 308 -7.28 3.19 -8.20
N ILE A 309 -7.99 2.19 -7.68
CA ILE A 309 -7.64 1.52 -6.41
C ILE A 309 -6.30 0.77 -6.53
N THR A 310 -6.09 0.08 -7.65
CA THR A 310 -4.81 -0.59 -7.95
C THR A 310 -3.67 0.43 -8.12
N GLU A 311 -3.93 1.54 -8.80
CA GLU A 311 -2.98 2.65 -8.98
C GLU A 311 -2.55 3.27 -7.64
N ALA A 312 -3.46 3.34 -6.67
CA ALA A 312 -3.18 3.75 -5.30
C ALA A 312 -2.33 2.73 -4.50
N GLY A 313 -1.93 1.62 -5.11
CA GLY A 313 -1.01 0.63 -4.54
C GLY A 313 -1.67 -0.56 -3.87
N HIS A 314 -3.01 -0.63 -3.82
CA HIS A 314 -3.74 -1.70 -3.13
C HIS A 314 -3.74 -3.02 -3.89
N LYS A 315 -3.75 -4.13 -3.15
CA LYS A 315 -3.84 -5.49 -3.69
C LYS A 315 -5.31 -5.89 -3.79
N VAL A 316 -5.84 -5.96 -5.01
CA VAL A 316 -7.29 -6.03 -5.25
C VAL A 316 -7.76 -7.44 -5.59
N ILE A 317 -8.80 -7.87 -4.90
CA ILE A 317 -9.61 -9.05 -5.25
C ILE A 317 -11.04 -8.54 -5.51
N VAL A 318 -11.62 -8.88 -6.65
CA VAL A 318 -12.97 -8.45 -7.04
C VAL A 318 -13.91 -9.64 -7.01
N THR A 319 -15.03 -9.47 -6.33
CA THR A 319 -16.20 -10.35 -6.41
C THR A 319 -17.37 -9.57 -6.99
N HIS A 320 -18.36 -10.27 -7.54
CA HIS A 320 -19.51 -9.62 -8.16
C HIS A 320 -20.79 -10.44 -7.99
N GLY A 321 -21.94 -9.78 -8.13
CA GLY A 321 -23.23 -10.47 -8.27
C GLY A 321 -23.45 -11.03 -9.67
N ASN A 322 -24.44 -11.89 -9.84
CA ASN A 322 -24.82 -12.44 -11.15
C ASN A 322 -26.34 -12.51 -11.39
N GLY A 323 -27.18 -11.96 -10.49
CA GLY A 323 -28.62 -12.20 -10.47
C GLY A 323 -29.32 -12.02 -11.84
N PRO A 324 -29.21 -10.85 -12.49
CA PRO A 324 -29.78 -10.66 -13.83
C PRO A 324 -29.19 -11.60 -14.88
N GLN A 325 -27.88 -11.86 -14.83
CA GLN A 325 -27.16 -12.65 -15.82
C GLN A 325 -27.53 -14.14 -15.74
N VAL A 326 -27.46 -14.73 -14.55
CA VAL A 326 -27.86 -16.12 -14.32
C VAL A 326 -29.36 -16.29 -14.56
N GLY A 327 -30.18 -15.29 -14.25
CA GLY A 327 -31.61 -15.29 -14.58
C GLY A 327 -31.88 -15.39 -16.09
N ASN A 328 -31.14 -14.62 -16.90
CA ASN A 328 -31.26 -14.68 -18.36
C ASN A 328 -30.72 -16.02 -18.92
N ILE A 329 -29.63 -16.56 -18.37
CA ILE A 329 -29.09 -17.86 -18.77
C ILE A 329 -30.10 -18.99 -18.46
N LEU A 330 -30.72 -18.96 -17.29
CA LEU A 330 -31.78 -19.90 -16.92
C LEU A 330 -32.99 -19.78 -17.85
N ARG A 331 -33.37 -18.55 -18.21
CA ARG A 331 -34.44 -18.30 -19.18
C ARG A 331 -34.10 -18.88 -20.56
N GLN A 332 -32.89 -18.66 -21.05
CA GLN A 332 -32.41 -19.22 -22.32
C GLN A 332 -32.47 -20.75 -22.30
N ASN A 333 -32.04 -21.39 -21.22
CA ASN A 333 -32.11 -22.83 -21.04
C ASN A 333 -33.57 -23.33 -21.06
N GLU A 334 -34.49 -22.64 -20.40
CA GLU A 334 -35.92 -23.00 -20.40
C GLU A 334 -36.60 -22.79 -21.75
N GLU A 335 -36.28 -21.72 -22.48
CA GLU A 335 -36.82 -21.45 -23.82
C GLU A 335 -36.27 -22.44 -24.87
N ALA A 336 -35.00 -22.85 -24.73
CA ALA A 336 -34.34 -23.79 -25.64
C ALA A 336 -34.56 -25.27 -25.30
N LYS A 337 -35.22 -25.59 -24.17
CA LYS A 337 -35.31 -26.97 -23.64
C LYS A 337 -35.88 -28.02 -24.59
N ALA A 338 -36.69 -27.59 -25.57
CA ALA A 338 -37.24 -28.46 -26.59
C ALA A 338 -36.20 -28.96 -27.60
N TYR A 339 -35.06 -28.28 -27.70
CA TYR A 339 -33.98 -28.55 -28.67
C TYR A 339 -32.64 -28.90 -28.00
N VAL A 340 -32.38 -28.33 -26.82
CA VAL A 340 -31.14 -28.52 -26.05
C VAL A 340 -31.52 -28.81 -24.60
N PRO A 341 -31.03 -29.90 -23.97
CA PRO A 341 -31.32 -30.18 -22.57
C PRO A 341 -30.94 -29.00 -21.66
N ALA A 342 -31.87 -28.60 -20.80
CA ALA A 342 -31.65 -27.51 -19.85
C ALA A 342 -30.56 -27.89 -18.83
N LEU A 343 -29.62 -26.98 -18.61
CA LEU A 343 -28.56 -27.14 -17.61
C LEU A 343 -29.10 -26.90 -16.19
N PRO A 344 -28.50 -27.55 -15.18
CA PRO A 344 -28.81 -27.26 -13.79
C PRO A 344 -28.30 -25.87 -13.37
N ILE A 345 -28.81 -25.35 -12.25
CA ILE A 345 -28.53 -23.97 -11.80
C ILE A 345 -27.05 -23.73 -11.53
N ASP A 346 -26.35 -24.70 -10.95
CA ASP A 346 -24.91 -24.61 -10.67
C ASP A 346 -24.08 -24.46 -11.95
N ALA A 347 -24.43 -25.19 -13.02
CA ALA A 347 -23.81 -25.04 -14.33
C ALA A 347 -24.13 -23.67 -14.96
N CYS A 348 -25.39 -23.21 -14.87
CA CYS A 348 -25.76 -21.86 -15.31
C CYS A 348 -25.02 -20.76 -14.51
N SER A 349 -24.77 -21.01 -13.22
CA SER A 349 -23.96 -20.13 -12.37
C SER A 349 -22.51 -20.08 -12.87
N ALA A 350 -21.93 -21.23 -13.26
CA ALA A 350 -20.61 -21.30 -13.85
C ALA A 350 -20.52 -20.51 -15.18
N GLU A 351 -21.53 -20.63 -16.05
CA GLU A 351 -21.62 -19.83 -17.28
C GLU A 351 -21.64 -18.32 -16.97
N SER A 352 -22.40 -17.92 -15.95
CA SER A 352 -22.48 -16.51 -15.54
C SER A 352 -21.14 -15.97 -15.02
N GLN A 353 -20.33 -16.80 -14.35
CA GLN A 353 -18.98 -16.41 -13.92
C GLN A 353 -18.06 -16.20 -15.11
N GLY A 354 -18.08 -17.10 -16.09
CA GLY A 354 -17.30 -16.95 -17.32
C GLY A 354 -17.70 -15.71 -18.11
N PHE A 355 -19.01 -15.46 -18.23
CA PHE A 355 -19.55 -14.29 -18.94
C PHE A 355 -19.13 -12.96 -18.28
N ILE A 356 -19.39 -12.80 -16.98
CA ILE A 356 -19.08 -11.55 -16.28
C ILE A 356 -17.57 -11.37 -16.11
N GLY A 357 -16.87 -12.45 -15.76
CA GLY A 357 -15.42 -12.46 -15.63
C GLY A 357 -14.70 -12.07 -16.91
N TYR A 358 -15.17 -12.55 -18.07
CA TYR A 358 -14.68 -12.11 -19.37
C TYR A 358 -14.78 -10.58 -19.55
N MET A 359 -15.96 -10.00 -19.31
CA MET A 359 -16.16 -8.56 -19.45
C MET A 359 -15.24 -7.77 -18.50
N MET A 360 -15.14 -8.20 -17.24
CA MET A 360 -14.32 -7.52 -16.21
C MET A 360 -12.83 -7.64 -16.50
N GLU A 361 -12.34 -8.82 -16.83
CA GLU A 361 -10.93 -9.07 -17.09
C GLU A 361 -10.45 -8.29 -18.32
N GLN A 362 -11.23 -8.30 -19.40
CA GLN A 362 -10.93 -7.51 -20.60
C GLN A 362 -10.87 -6.02 -20.26
N SER A 363 -11.88 -5.51 -19.55
CA SER A 363 -11.99 -4.09 -19.21
C SER A 363 -10.85 -3.62 -18.30
N LEU A 364 -10.52 -4.38 -17.25
CA LEU A 364 -9.41 -4.07 -16.35
C LEU A 364 -8.06 -4.13 -17.08
N LYS A 365 -7.81 -5.15 -17.92
CA LYS A 365 -6.57 -5.21 -18.71
C LYS A 365 -6.41 -3.96 -19.58
N ASN A 366 -7.48 -3.52 -20.23
CA ASN A 366 -7.47 -2.32 -21.08
C ASN A 366 -7.21 -1.04 -20.28
N GLU A 367 -7.81 -0.90 -19.09
CA GLU A 367 -7.61 0.27 -18.22
C GLU A 367 -6.21 0.31 -17.60
N LEU A 368 -5.72 -0.81 -17.06
CA LEU A 368 -4.38 -0.91 -16.48
C LEU A 368 -3.29 -0.66 -17.53
N ALA A 369 -3.47 -1.17 -18.76
CA ALA A 369 -2.57 -0.90 -19.87
C ALA A 369 -2.55 0.60 -20.24
N ARG A 370 -3.71 1.27 -20.29
CA ARG A 370 -3.81 2.72 -20.52
C ARG A 370 -3.09 3.53 -19.44
N LYS A 371 -3.19 3.10 -18.18
CA LYS A 371 -2.48 3.67 -17.02
C LYS A 371 -1.00 3.26 -16.93
N LYS A 372 -0.51 2.40 -17.83
CA LYS A 372 0.86 1.84 -17.82
C LYS A 372 1.23 1.13 -16.51
N LEU A 373 0.25 0.52 -15.87
CA LEU A 373 0.44 -0.30 -14.69
C LEU A 373 0.84 -1.72 -15.12
N PRO A 374 1.92 -2.30 -14.58
CA PRO A 374 2.38 -3.65 -14.94
C PRO A 374 1.53 -4.78 -14.33
N THR A 375 0.45 -4.42 -13.62
CA THR A 375 -0.42 -5.33 -12.88
C THR A 375 -1.15 -6.29 -13.83
N ASN A 376 -1.14 -7.58 -13.50
CA ASN A 376 -1.89 -8.59 -14.24
C ASN A 376 -3.35 -8.64 -13.79
N VAL A 377 -4.21 -9.26 -14.60
CA VAL A 377 -5.62 -9.52 -14.25
C VAL A 377 -5.98 -10.95 -14.65
N ILE A 378 -6.67 -11.65 -13.77
CA ILE A 378 -7.17 -13.00 -14.03
C ILE A 378 -8.53 -13.25 -13.39
N THR A 379 -9.41 -13.92 -14.12
CA THR A 379 -10.67 -14.46 -13.61
C THR A 379 -10.50 -15.92 -13.25
N LEU A 380 -10.97 -16.30 -12.06
CA LEU A 380 -11.03 -17.69 -11.60
C LEU A 380 -12.48 -18.16 -11.50
N LEU A 381 -12.81 -19.25 -12.21
CA LEU A 381 -14.02 -20.02 -11.92
C LEU A 381 -13.92 -20.54 -10.48
N THR A 382 -14.95 -20.27 -9.70
CA THR A 382 -14.91 -20.47 -8.24
C THR A 382 -16.09 -21.31 -7.78
N GLN A 383 -15.79 -22.44 -7.16
CA GLN A 383 -16.76 -23.24 -6.41
C GLN A 383 -16.81 -22.76 -4.95
N THR A 384 -18.01 -22.82 -4.37
CA THR A 384 -18.23 -22.49 -2.96
C THR A 384 -18.95 -23.64 -2.28
N GLU A 385 -18.26 -24.22 -1.30
CA GLU A 385 -18.76 -25.31 -0.49
C GLU A 385 -19.83 -24.80 0.48
N VAL A 386 -20.94 -25.54 0.55
CA VAL A 386 -22.08 -25.30 1.44
C VAL A 386 -22.45 -26.58 2.17
N SER A 387 -23.15 -26.45 3.30
CA SER A 387 -23.59 -27.63 4.04
C SER A 387 -24.75 -28.32 3.33
N ALA A 388 -24.66 -29.63 3.11
CA ALA A 388 -25.79 -30.42 2.59
C ALA A 388 -27.00 -30.44 3.54
N SER A 389 -26.80 -30.13 4.83
CA SER A 389 -27.83 -30.04 5.85
C SER A 389 -28.27 -28.61 6.16
N ASP A 390 -27.88 -27.62 5.33
CA ASP A 390 -28.29 -26.24 5.53
C ASP A 390 -29.84 -26.12 5.51
N PRO A 391 -30.45 -25.46 6.51
CA PRO A 391 -31.91 -25.28 6.57
C PRO A 391 -32.51 -24.61 5.32
N ALA A 392 -31.72 -23.83 4.57
CA ALA A 392 -32.16 -23.20 3.32
C ALA A 392 -32.61 -24.21 2.26
N PHE A 393 -32.14 -25.47 2.31
CA PHE A 393 -32.61 -26.54 1.42
C PHE A 393 -34.03 -27.02 1.74
N GLN A 394 -34.51 -26.80 2.96
CA GLN A 394 -35.87 -27.17 3.39
C GLN A 394 -36.86 -26.01 3.25
N SER A 395 -36.37 -24.77 3.17
CA SER A 395 -37.18 -23.56 2.96
C SER A 395 -36.52 -22.60 1.96
N PRO A 396 -36.56 -22.93 0.66
CA PRO A 396 -36.19 -22.03 -0.43
C PRO A 396 -36.89 -20.67 -0.35
N THR A 397 -36.11 -19.60 -0.33
CA THR A 397 -36.64 -18.23 -0.24
C THR A 397 -36.16 -17.31 -1.36
N LYS A 398 -35.08 -17.66 -2.07
CA LYS A 398 -34.43 -16.76 -3.01
C LYS A 398 -35.04 -16.86 -4.39
N PRO A 399 -35.69 -15.80 -4.91
CA PRO A 399 -36.38 -15.87 -6.19
C PRO A 399 -35.38 -15.77 -7.35
N ILE A 400 -35.56 -16.61 -8.37
CA ILE A 400 -34.72 -16.68 -9.58
C ILE A 400 -35.56 -16.73 -10.86
N GLY A 401 -34.93 -16.42 -12.00
CA GLY A 401 -35.56 -16.52 -13.32
C GLY A 401 -36.71 -15.55 -13.56
N VAL A 402 -37.58 -15.91 -14.51
CA VAL A 402 -38.72 -15.11 -14.99
C VAL A 402 -39.94 -15.17 -14.06
N PHE A 403 -40.86 -14.23 -14.24
CA PHE A 403 -42.17 -14.26 -13.61
C PHE A 403 -43.12 -15.21 -14.34
N TYR A 404 -43.92 -15.92 -13.55
CA TYR A 404 -44.96 -16.83 -13.96
C TYR A 404 -46.31 -16.33 -13.43
N THR A 405 -47.37 -16.65 -14.16
CA THR A 405 -48.74 -16.53 -13.64
C THR A 405 -48.96 -17.54 -12.51
N ARG A 406 -50.06 -17.37 -11.76
CA ARG A 406 -50.41 -18.30 -10.68
C ARG A 406 -50.65 -19.71 -11.22
N GLU A 407 -51.30 -19.79 -12.38
CA GLU A 407 -51.65 -21.04 -13.05
C GLU A 407 -50.39 -21.80 -13.49
N GLU A 408 -49.45 -21.12 -14.16
CA GLU A 408 -48.16 -21.68 -14.55
C GLU A 408 -47.33 -22.12 -13.34
N ALA A 409 -47.34 -21.34 -12.25
CA ALA A 409 -46.61 -21.70 -11.03
C ALA A 409 -47.13 -22.99 -10.39
N VAL A 410 -48.45 -23.20 -10.38
CA VAL A 410 -49.06 -24.43 -9.87
C VAL A 410 -48.67 -25.63 -10.74
N GLU A 411 -48.68 -25.46 -12.06
CA GLU A 411 -48.29 -26.51 -13.01
C GLU A 411 -46.81 -26.90 -12.87
N LEU A 412 -45.91 -25.91 -12.83
CA LEU A 412 -44.47 -26.14 -12.67
C LEU A 412 -44.11 -26.77 -11.32
N SER A 413 -44.85 -26.44 -10.26
CA SER A 413 -44.67 -27.09 -8.97
C SER A 413 -45.05 -28.56 -9.01
N ALA A 414 -46.15 -28.91 -9.70
CA ALA A 414 -46.60 -30.30 -9.85
C ALA A 414 -45.72 -31.14 -10.80
N GLU A 415 -45.27 -30.56 -11.92
CA GLU A 415 -44.50 -31.26 -12.95
C GLU A 415 -43.03 -31.41 -12.57
N LYS A 416 -42.41 -30.34 -12.08
CA LYS A 416 -40.96 -30.26 -11.86
C LYS A 416 -40.56 -30.30 -10.38
N GLY A 417 -41.52 -30.28 -9.46
CA GLY A 417 -41.24 -30.18 -8.02
C GLY A 417 -40.64 -28.83 -7.62
N TRP A 418 -40.82 -27.79 -8.43
CA TRP A 418 -40.30 -26.46 -8.12
C TRP A 418 -41.09 -25.80 -7.00
N GLU A 419 -40.37 -25.17 -6.07
CA GLU A 419 -40.98 -24.24 -5.15
C GLU A 419 -41.15 -22.88 -5.82
N MET A 420 -42.35 -22.32 -5.68
CA MET A 420 -42.76 -21.06 -6.31
C MET A 420 -43.26 -20.10 -5.23
N ALA A 421 -42.80 -18.85 -5.25
CA ALA A 421 -43.25 -17.81 -4.34
C ALA A 421 -43.78 -16.59 -5.09
N GLU A 422 -44.77 -15.91 -4.51
CA GLU A 422 -45.26 -14.63 -5.02
C GLU A 422 -44.23 -13.52 -4.73
N ASP A 423 -43.88 -12.72 -5.73
CA ASP A 423 -42.89 -11.64 -5.62
C ASP A 423 -43.58 -10.27 -5.79
N ALA A 424 -44.03 -9.73 -4.65
CA ALA A 424 -44.53 -8.36 -4.48
C ALA A 424 -45.61 -7.93 -5.50
N GLY A 425 -46.60 -8.80 -5.77
CA GLY A 425 -47.71 -8.51 -6.69
C GLY A 425 -47.33 -8.50 -8.17
N ARG A 426 -46.08 -8.84 -8.53
CA ARG A 426 -45.59 -8.87 -9.92
C ARG A 426 -45.73 -10.24 -10.60
N GLY A 427 -46.16 -11.25 -9.85
CA GLY A 427 -46.30 -12.64 -10.29
C GLY A 427 -45.56 -13.61 -9.38
N TYR A 428 -45.42 -14.85 -9.84
CA TYR A 428 -44.73 -15.93 -9.13
C TYR A 428 -43.33 -16.16 -9.72
N ARG A 429 -42.36 -16.54 -8.89
CA ARG A 429 -41.00 -16.90 -9.35
C ARG A 429 -40.57 -18.21 -8.71
N ARG A 430 -39.71 -18.96 -9.41
CA ARG A 430 -39.02 -20.12 -8.83
C ARG A 430 -38.16 -19.62 -7.67
N VAL A 431 -38.33 -20.21 -6.49
CA VAL A 431 -37.45 -19.96 -5.35
C VAL A 431 -36.48 -21.11 -5.20
N VAL A 432 -35.26 -20.77 -4.79
CA VAL A 432 -34.18 -21.74 -4.58
C VAL A 432 -33.50 -21.53 -3.24
N PRO A 433 -32.81 -22.57 -2.72
CA PRO A 433 -32.00 -22.46 -1.53
C PRO A 433 -30.94 -21.36 -1.65
N SER A 434 -30.72 -20.62 -0.57
CA SER A 434 -29.62 -19.65 -0.42
C SER A 434 -28.79 -19.99 0.82
N PRO A 435 -28.06 -21.13 0.81
CA PRO A 435 -27.31 -21.64 1.96
C PRO A 435 -26.12 -20.75 2.32
N GLN A 436 -25.57 -20.97 3.52
CA GLN A 436 -24.40 -20.25 4.03
C GLN A 436 -23.10 -20.76 3.38
N PRO A 437 -22.21 -19.87 2.89
CA PRO A 437 -20.91 -20.27 2.34
C PRO A 437 -19.97 -20.72 3.46
N GLN A 438 -19.47 -21.95 3.35
CA GLN A 438 -18.52 -22.54 4.29
C GLN A 438 -17.08 -22.37 3.82
N LYS A 439 -16.81 -22.65 2.55
CA LYS A 439 -15.45 -22.60 2.00
C LYS A 439 -15.41 -22.17 0.56
N ILE A 440 -14.49 -21.26 0.23
CA ILE A 440 -14.19 -20.89 -1.15
C ILE A 440 -13.05 -21.78 -1.65
N HIS A 441 -13.25 -22.46 -2.78
CA HIS A 441 -12.20 -23.25 -3.39
C HIS A 441 -11.22 -22.35 -4.16
N GLY A 442 -9.92 -22.68 -4.10
CA GLY A 442 -8.87 -21.94 -4.82
C GLY A 442 -8.24 -20.77 -4.04
N VAL A 443 -8.58 -20.57 -2.76
CA VAL A 443 -8.08 -19.46 -1.93
C VAL A 443 -6.55 -19.33 -1.92
N GLU A 444 -5.82 -20.43 -1.78
CA GLU A 444 -4.34 -20.38 -1.76
C GLU A 444 -3.77 -19.86 -3.09
N ALA A 445 -4.38 -20.24 -4.22
CA ALA A 445 -4.00 -19.70 -5.53
C ALA A 445 -4.32 -18.20 -5.63
N ILE A 446 -5.48 -17.77 -5.10
CA ILE A 446 -5.83 -16.34 -5.02
C ILE A 446 -4.78 -15.57 -4.22
N LYS A 447 -4.39 -16.06 -3.03
CA LYS A 447 -3.37 -15.42 -2.18
C LYS A 447 -2.04 -15.28 -2.91
N GLN A 448 -1.60 -16.32 -3.62
CA GLN A 448 -0.35 -16.31 -4.39
C GLN A 448 -0.39 -15.30 -5.55
N LEU A 449 -1.48 -15.26 -6.32
CA LEU A 449 -1.65 -14.33 -7.44
C LEU A 449 -1.67 -12.87 -6.97
N VAL A 450 -2.40 -12.60 -5.89
CA VAL A 450 -2.50 -11.25 -5.32
C VAL A 450 -1.16 -10.79 -4.77
N ALA A 451 -0.35 -11.69 -4.21
CA ALA A 451 0.99 -11.39 -3.74
C ALA A 451 1.95 -10.98 -4.88
N THR A 452 1.69 -11.41 -6.12
CA THR A 452 2.52 -11.13 -7.31
C THR A 452 1.93 -10.06 -8.22
N ASP A 453 1.26 -9.04 -7.64
CA ASP A 453 0.70 -7.90 -8.38
C ASP A 453 -0.31 -8.31 -9.46
N THR A 454 -1.21 -9.24 -9.12
CA THR A 454 -2.34 -9.64 -9.97
C THR A 454 -3.66 -9.25 -9.32
N VAL A 455 -4.52 -8.53 -10.06
CA VAL A 455 -5.93 -8.35 -9.70
C VAL A 455 -6.66 -9.66 -9.99
N VAL A 456 -7.30 -10.21 -8.97
CA VAL A 456 -8.03 -11.49 -9.10
C VAL A 456 -9.53 -11.24 -9.07
N ILE A 457 -10.24 -11.64 -10.13
CA ILE A 457 -11.70 -11.67 -10.18
C ILE A 457 -12.12 -13.10 -9.81
N SER A 458 -12.93 -13.25 -8.76
CA SER A 458 -13.28 -14.55 -8.19
C SER A 458 -14.67 -14.53 -7.56
N THR A 459 -15.21 -15.71 -7.24
CA THR A 459 -16.44 -15.86 -6.46
C THR A 459 -17.63 -15.13 -7.09
N GLY A 460 -17.67 -15.10 -8.42
CA GLY A 460 -18.75 -14.48 -9.17
C GLY A 460 -20.10 -15.11 -8.84
N GLY A 461 -21.11 -14.27 -8.60
CA GLY A 461 -22.44 -14.73 -8.21
C GLY A 461 -22.53 -15.35 -6.82
N GLY A 462 -21.49 -15.22 -5.99
CA GLY A 462 -21.37 -15.93 -4.72
C GLY A 462 -20.72 -17.31 -4.82
N GLY A 463 -20.27 -17.71 -6.01
CA GLY A 463 -19.64 -19.01 -6.25
C GLY A 463 -20.59 -20.07 -6.81
N ILE A 464 -20.03 -21.10 -7.47
CA ILE A 464 -20.78 -22.27 -7.92
C ILE A 464 -21.03 -23.17 -6.70
N PRO A 465 -22.28 -23.38 -6.27
CA PRO A 465 -22.58 -24.09 -5.04
C PRO A 465 -22.27 -25.57 -5.18
N VAL A 466 -21.45 -26.09 -4.26
CA VAL A 466 -21.09 -27.51 -4.18
C VAL A 466 -21.24 -28.02 -2.75
N VAL A 467 -21.52 -29.31 -2.62
CA VAL A 467 -21.40 -30.05 -1.36
C VAL A 467 -20.27 -31.06 -1.48
N GLN A 468 -19.55 -31.30 -0.38
CA GLN A 468 -18.56 -32.38 -0.30
C GLN A 468 -19.20 -33.62 0.33
N ASN A 469 -19.06 -34.79 -0.30
CA ASN A 469 -19.52 -36.05 0.28
C ASN A 469 -18.50 -36.61 1.31
N GLU A 470 -18.84 -37.71 1.98
CA GLU A 470 -17.96 -38.36 2.96
C GLU A 470 -16.63 -38.87 2.37
N GLU A 471 -16.59 -39.13 1.07
CA GLU A 471 -15.41 -39.60 0.33
C GLU A 471 -14.50 -38.43 -0.11
N GLY A 472 -14.96 -37.18 0.04
CA GLY A 472 -14.24 -35.97 -0.33
C GLY A 472 -14.55 -35.44 -1.73
N ASP A 473 -15.45 -36.07 -2.48
CA ASP A 473 -15.85 -35.62 -3.81
C ASP A 473 -16.81 -34.43 -3.74
N LEU A 474 -16.61 -33.48 -4.66
CA LEU A 474 -17.48 -32.31 -4.82
C LEU A 474 -18.60 -32.60 -5.80
N LYS A 475 -19.83 -32.22 -5.41
CA LYS A 475 -21.01 -32.30 -6.28
C LYS A 475 -21.74 -30.97 -6.29
N GLY A 476 -22.08 -30.49 -7.49
CA GLY A 476 -22.92 -29.30 -7.67
C GLY A 476 -24.33 -29.50 -7.11
N VAL A 477 -24.90 -28.42 -6.54
CA VAL A 477 -26.25 -28.42 -5.99
C VAL A 477 -27.05 -27.24 -6.52
N GLU A 478 -28.36 -27.43 -6.70
CA GLU A 478 -29.25 -26.36 -7.17
C GLU A 478 -29.51 -25.33 -6.05
N ALA A 479 -28.65 -24.33 -5.95
CA ALA A 479 -28.74 -23.24 -5.00
C ALA A 479 -28.18 -21.94 -5.61
N VAL A 480 -28.46 -20.81 -4.98
CA VAL A 480 -27.79 -19.53 -5.31
C VAL A 480 -27.33 -18.87 -4.03
N ILE A 481 -26.02 -18.86 -3.81
CA ILE A 481 -25.42 -18.32 -2.61
C ILE A 481 -25.52 -16.78 -2.62
N ASP A 482 -25.63 -16.17 -1.44
CA ASP A 482 -25.57 -14.72 -1.33
C ASP A 482 -24.14 -14.22 -1.60
N LYS A 483 -24.02 -13.23 -2.50
CA LYS A 483 -22.71 -12.72 -2.92
C LYS A 483 -21.98 -11.98 -1.81
N ASP A 484 -22.70 -11.25 -0.95
CA ASP A 484 -22.10 -10.41 0.09
C ASP A 484 -21.57 -11.34 1.20
N ARG A 485 -22.31 -12.42 1.51
CA ARG A 485 -21.85 -13.50 2.40
C ARG A 485 -20.64 -14.27 1.85
N SER A 486 -20.64 -14.60 0.56
CA SER A 486 -19.48 -15.27 -0.05
C SER A 486 -18.27 -14.35 -0.15
N ALA A 487 -18.48 -13.05 -0.38
CA ALA A 487 -17.41 -12.07 -0.39
C ALA A 487 -16.82 -11.86 1.03
N LEU A 488 -17.66 -11.86 2.07
CA LEU A 488 -17.20 -11.93 3.46
C LEU A 488 -16.34 -13.18 3.70
N ARG A 489 -16.85 -14.37 3.35
CA ARG A 489 -16.11 -15.63 3.52
C ARG A 489 -14.77 -15.63 2.78
N LEU A 490 -14.75 -15.11 1.55
CA LEU A 490 -13.52 -14.93 0.79
C LEU A 490 -12.57 -13.97 1.50
N SER A 491 -13.06 -12.84 2.01
CA SER A 491 -12.26 -11.83 2.72
C SER A 491 -11.57 -12.40 3.95
N GLU A 492 -12.26 -13.24 4.72
CA GLU A 492 -11.68 -13.96 5.85
C GLU A 492 -10.57 -14.93 5.39
N GLN A 493 -10.86 -15.76 4.37
CA GLN A 493 -9.97 -16.83 3.93
C GLN A 493 -8.72 -16.33 3.19
N VAL A 494 -8.83 -15.21 2.48
CA VAL A 494 -7.69 -14.52 1.89
C VAL A 494 -7.05 -13.54 2.86
N GLU A 495 -7.44 -13.51 4.14
CA GLU A 495 -6.87 -12.62 5.15
C GLU A 495 -6.86 -11.14 4.71
N ALA A 496 -7.92 -10.70 4.01
CA ALA A 496 -8.04 -9.34 3.50
C ALA A 496 -7.89 -8.31 4.64
N ASP A 497 -7.29 -7.16 4.35
CA ASP A 497 -7.14 -6.06 5.31
C ASP A 497 -8.38 -5.16 5.33
N VAL A 498 -9.05 -5.07 4.18
CA VAL A 498 -10.32 -4.34 4.01
C VAL A 498 -11.30 -5.20 3.24
N PHE A 499 -12.51 -5.27 3.76
CA PHE A 499 -13.66 -5.75 3.00
C PHE A 499 -14.51 -4.56 2.58
N MET A 500 -14.63 -4.34 1.27
CA MET A 500 -15.35 -3.21 0.70
C MET A 500 -16.58 -3.68 -0.07
N ILE A 501 -17.75 -3.15 0.27
CA ILE A 501 -19.00 -3.40 -0.44
C ILE A 501 -19.37 -2.15 -1.23
N LEU A 502 -19.48 -2.30 -2.55
CA LEU A 502 -19.81 -1.20 -3.45
C LEU A 502 -21.31 -1.19 -3.79
N THR A 503 -21.93 -0.03 -3.59
CA THR A 503 -23.36 0.21 -3.80
C THR A 503 -23.60 1.51 -4.58
N ASP A 504 -24.86 1.88 -4.76
CA ASP A 504 -25.35 3.09 -5.42
C ASP A 504 -25.36 4.35 -4.54
N VAL A 505 -25.22 4.21 -3.22
CA VAL A 505 -25.15 5.31 -2.26
C VAL A 505 -23.74 5.55 -1.76
N THR A 506 -23.39 6.81 -1.52
CA THR A 506 -22.05 7.20 -1.03
C THR A 506 -21.76 6.70 0.38
N ASN A 507 -22.81 6.58 1.21
CA ASN A 507 -22.78 6.18 2.61
C ASN A 507 -24.03 5.37 2.94
N VAL A 508 -23.98 4.66 4.05
CA VAL A 508 -25.15 4.13 4.76
C VAL A 508 -25.81 5.27 5.53
N TYR A 509 -27.15 5.23 5.62
CA TYR A 509 -27.93 6.23 6.33
C TYR A 509 -28.89 5.57 7.32
N LEU A 510 -29.09 6.21 8.47
CA LEU A 510 -30.26 5.97 9.33
C LEU A 510 -31.43 6.80 8.79
N HIS A 511 -32.67 6.35 9.01
CA HIS A 511 -33.88 7.02 8.51
C HIS A 511 -33.81 7.31 7.00
N PHE A 512 -33.39 6.32 6.21
CA PHE A 512 -33.13 6.49 4.78
C PHE A 512 -34.38 6.97 4.03
N GLY A 513 -34.26 8.08 3.30
CA GLY A 513 -35.36 8.70 2.56
C GLY A 513 -36.29 9.58 3.39
N GLU A 514 -36.05 9.73 4.71
CA GLU A 514 -36.85 10.57 5.60
C GLU A 514 -36.20 11.96 5.83
N PRO A 515 -36.96 12.98 6.27
CA PRO A 515 -36.43 14.33 6.52
C PRO A 515 -35.30 14.39 7.56
N ASN A 516 -35.27 13.42 8.49
CA ASN A 516 -34.26 13.25 9.54
C ASN A 516 -33.17 12.23 9.15
N GLN A 517 -32.98 11.96 7.85
CA GLN A 517 -31.94 11.07 7.36
C GLN A 517 -30.56 11.48 7.91
N GLN A 518 -29.86 10.52 8.51
CA GLN A 518 -28.55 10.73 9.12
C GLN A 518 -27.49 9.89 8.41
N LYS A 519 -26.42 10.53 7.95
CA LYS A 519 -25.29 9.89 7.28
C LYS A 519 -24.37 9.20 8.28
N LEU A 520 -24.03 7.94 8.03
CA LEU A 520 -23.04 7.20 8.82
C LEU A 520 -21.64 7.31 8.19
N GLU A 521 -20.65 7.69 8.99
CA GLU A 521 -19.24 7.77 8.60
C GLU A 521 -18.44 6.64 9.28
N GLY A 522 -17.60 6.95 10.28
CA GLY A 522 -16.94 5.92 11.09
C GLY A 522 -17.86 5.43 12.21
N VAL A 523 -18.28 4.16 12.15
CA VAL A 523 -19.21 3.56 13.12
C VAL A 523 -18.54 2.36 13.80
N PRO A 524 -18.37 2.34 15.13
CA PRO A 524 -17.88 1.15 15.84
C PRO A 524 -18.84 -0.04 15.69
N VAL A 525 -18.30 -1.26 15.67
CA VAL A 525 -19.10 -2.51 15.59
C VAL A 525 -20.29 -2.53 16.54
N LYS A 526 -20.10 -2.12 17.80
CA LYS A 526 -21.16 -2.11 18.81
C LYS A 526 -22.36 -1.24 18.39
N GLU A 527 -22.09 -0.03 17.93
CA GLU A 527 -23.11 0.92 17.50
C GLU A 527 -23.81 0.43 16.22
N ALA A 528 -23.05 -0.11 15.26
CA ALA A 528 -23.61 -0.69 14.05
C ALA A 528 -24.60 -1.83 14.33
N LYS A 529 -24.31 -2.67 15.34
CA LYS A 529 -25.21 -3.74 15.80
C LYS A 529 -26.47 -3.22 16.49
N GLU A 530 -26.38 -2.09 17.19
CA GLU A 530 -27.54 -1.44 17.80
C GLU A 530 -28.47 -0.92 16.69
N TYR A 531 -27.94 -0.23 15.67
CA TYR A 531 -28.73 0.21 14.52
C TYR A 531 -29.39 -0.94 13.73
N MET A 532 -28.69 -2.09 13.60
CA MET A 532 -29.29 -3.29 13.02
C MET A 532 -30.50 -3.77 13.83
N LYS A 533 -30.42 -3.80 15.16
CA LYS A 533 -31.52 -4.23 16.04
C LYS A 533 -32.71 -3.27 16.03
N GLU A 534 -32.45 -1.98 15.82
CA GLU A 534 -33.48 -0.95 15.71
C GLU A 534 -34.23 -0.99 14.37
N GLY A 535 -33.77 -1.79 13.39
CA GLY A 535 -34.47 -2.00 12.13
C GLY A 535 -34.29 -0.85 11.12
N HIS A 536 -33.19 -0.09 11.19
CA HIS A 536 -32.92 1.02 10.27
C HIS A 536 -32.62 0.58 8.83
N PHE A 537 -32.26 -0.69 8.61
CA PHE A 537 -31.75 -1.18 7.32
C PHE A 537 -32.69 -2.22 6.72
N ALA A 538 -33.08 -2.04 5.45
CA ALA A 538 -34.03 -2.92 4.78
C ALA A 538 -33.42 -4.30 4.44
N ASP A 539 -34.17 -5.37 4.72
CA ASP A 539 -33.77 -6.79 4.59
C ASP A 539 -33.36 -7.22 3.16
N GLY A 540 -33.82 -6.49 2.13
CA GLY A 540 -33.54 -6.80 0.72
C GLY A 540 -32.39 -6.00 0.09
N SER A 541 -31.77 -5.05 0.82
CA SER A 541 -30.76 -4.16 0.24
C SER A 541 -29.61 -3.87 1.20
N MET A 542 -29.80 -2.97 2.15
CA MET A 542 -28.73 -2.50 3.03
C MET A 542 -28.51 -3.42 4.24
N GLY A 543 -29.55 -4.13 4.71
CA GLY A 543 -29.45 -5.06 5.84
C GLY A 543 -28.35 -6.10 5.65
N PRO A 544 -28.37 -6.91 4.58
CA PRO A 544 -27.33 -7.91 4.32
C PRO A 544 -25.91 -7.33 4.19
N LYS A 545 -25.78 -6.09 3.69
CA LYS A 545 -24.49 -5.39 3.57
C LYS A 545 -23.94 -5.00 4.92
N MET A 546 -24.81 -4.45 5.78
CA MET A 546 -24.45 -4.12 7.15
C MET A 546 -24.10 -5.37 7.96
N GLU A 547 -24.86 -6.46 7.81
CA GLU A 547 -24.54 -7.75 8.44
C GLU A 547 -23.14 -8.24 8.05
N ALA A 548 -22.83 -8.25 6.75
CA ALA A 548 -21.54 -8.72 6.24
C ALA A 548 -20.39 -7.80 6.68
N ALA A 549 -20.59 -6.47 6.64
CA ALA A 549 -19.59 -5.50 7.07
C ALA A 549 -19.31 -5.57 8.59
N ILE A 550 -20.36 -5.72 9.41
CA ILE A 550 -20.23 -5.90 10.86
C ILE A 550 -19.46 -7.19 11.15
N ALA A 551 -19.85 -8.31 10.52
CA ALA A 551 -19.20 -9.60 10.73
C ALA A 551 -17.70 -9.56 10.37
N PHE A 552 -17.32 -8.89 9.27
CA PHE A 552 -15.91 -8.70 8.94
C PHE A 552 -15.20 -7.83 9.98
N ALA A 553 -15.83 -6.74 10.42
CA ALA A 553 -15.22 -5.82 11.38
C ALA A 553 -15.02 -6.44 12.77
N GLU A 554 -15.84 -7.42 13.15
CA GLU A 554 -15.65 -8.22 14.36
C GLU A 554 -14.36 -9.04 14.35
N SER A 555 -13.79 -9.33 13.17
CA SER A 555 -12.49 -10.01 13.05
C SER A 555 -11.29 -9.11 13.42
N GLY A 556 -11.54 -7.83 13.73
CA GLY A 556 -10.50 -6.86 14.08
C GLY A 556 -10.00 -6.01 12.89
N LYS A 557 -10.67 -6.11 11.74
CA LYS A 557 -10.31 -5.39 10.50
C LYS A 557 -11.38 -4.37 10.09
N GLU A 558 -11.11 -3.55 9.10
CA GLU A 558 -12.02 -2.47 8.67
C GLU A 558 -12.93 -2.94 7.53
N ALA A 559 -14.24 -2.73 7.66
CA ALA A 559 -15.18 -2.90 6.55
C ALA A 559 -15.68 -1.54 6.03
N ILE A 560 -15.90 -1.42 4.72
CA ILE A 560 -16.31 -0.18 4.08
C ILE A 560 -17.53 -0.44 3.20
N ILE A 561 -18.56 0.42 3.33
CA ILE A 561 -19.70 0.47 2.42
C ILE A 561 -19.73 1.85 1.78
N CYS A 562 -19.63 1.92 0.45
CA CYS A 562 -19.62 3.19 -0.27
C CYS A 562 -20.04 3.02 -1.74
N SER A 563 -20.15 4.15 -2.44
CA SER A 563 -20.31 4.16 -3.89
C SER A 563 -18.97 3.88 -4.57
N LEU A 564 -19.03 3.34 -5.78
CA LEU A 564 -17.83 3.08 -6.58
C LEU A 564 -16.95 4.34 -6.76
N ASP A 565 -17.55 5.51 -7.02
CA ASP A 565 -16.82 6.77 -7.16
C ASP A 565 -16.12 7.25 -5.88
N ALA A 566 -16.58 6.79 -4.72
CA ALA A 566 -16.01 7.14 -3.43
C ALA A 566 -14.97 6.13 -2.94
N ALA A 567 -14.72 5.03 -3.68
CA ALA A 567 -13.95 3.89 -3.19
C ALA A 567 -12.51 4.24 -2.80
N VAL A 568 -11.80 4.99 -3.64
CA VAL A 568 -10.41 5.41 -3.37
C VAL A 568 -10.35 6.32 -2.13
N GLU A 569 -11.25 7.30 -2.06
CA GLU A 569 -11.35 8.21 -0.92
C GLU A 569 -11.77 7.49 0.36
N ALA A 570 -12.61 6.46 0.26
CA ALA A 570 -13.03 5.64 1.38
C ALA A 570 -11.87 4.78 1.93
N LEU A 571 -11.02 4.22 1.06
CA LEU A 571 -9.79 3.53 1.48
C LEU A 571 -8.80 4.45 2.18
N ALA A 572 -8.75 5.72 1.77
CA ALA A 572 -8.00 6.77 2.45
C ALA A 572 -8.66 7.28 3.75
N GLY A 573 -9.82 6.72 4.13
CA GLY A 573 -10.54 7.10 5.35
C GLY A 573 -11.30 8.43 5.26
N ARG A 574 -11.49 8.97 4.05
CA ARG A 574 -12.09 10.30 3.79
C ARG A 574 -13.53 10.23 3.25
N ALA A 575 -14.03 9.03 2.93
CA ALA A 575 -15.39 8.82 2.44
C ALA A 575 -15.98 7.47 2.90
N GLY A 576 -17.24 7.23 2.54
CA GLY A 576 -17.92 5.97 2.85
C GLY A 576 -18.35 5.80 4.30
N THR A 577 -19.14 4.77 4.55
CA THR A 577 -19.39 4.27 5.91
C THR A 577 -18.37 3.21 6.25
N ARG A 578 -17.62 3.42 7.33
CA ARG A 578 -16.52 2.55 7.77
C ARG A 578 -16.91 1.91 9.08
N ILE A 579 -17.07 0.59 9.06
CA ILE A 579 -17.33 -0.18 10.28
C ILE A 579 -15.98 -0.49 10.91
N LEU A 580 -15.75 0.12 12.08
CA LEU A 580 -14.46 0.11 12.75
C LEU A 580 -14.42 -1.01 13.81
N PRO A 581 -13.33 -1.79 13.86
CA PRO A 581 -13.16 -2.81 14.88
C PRO A 581 -13.10 -2.17 16.27
N GLU A 582 -13.49 -2.90 17.31
CA GLU A 582 -13.32 -2.43 18.68
C GLU A 582 -11.83 -2.24 18.97
N LYS A 583 -11.44 -1.08 19.54
CA LYS A 583 -10.05 -0.86 19.95
C LYS A 583 -9.69 -1.94 20.97
N SER A 584 -8.75 -2.82 20.62
CA SER A 584 -8.14 -3.74 21.57
C SER A 584 -7.55 -2.94 22.74
N THR A 585 -8.24 -2.95 23.87
CA THR A 585 -7.63 -2.58 25.16
C THR A 585 -6.68 -3.70 25.54
N VAL A 586 -5.47 -3.69 24.99
CA VAL A 586 -4.37 -4.54 25.43
C VAL A 586 -3.16 -3.66 25.72
N ASN A 587 -3.06 -3.33 27.01
CA ASN A 587 -1.92 -2.93 27.83
C ASN A 587 -1.07 -1.70 27.45
N ALA A 588 -1.13 -0.74 28.38
CA ALA A 588 -0.13 0.27 28.66
C ALA A 588 1.22 -0.31 29.10
#